data_AF-A0A3C1ZT77-F1
#
_entry.id   AF-A0A3C1ZT77-F1
#
_cell.length_a   1.000
_cell.length_b   1.000
_cell.length_c   1.000
_cell.angle_alpha   90.00
_cell.angle_beta   90.00
_cell.angle_gamma   90.00
#
_symmetry.space_group_name_H-M   'P 1'
#
loop_
_entity.id
_entity.type
_entity.pdbx_description
1 polymer ?
#
loop_
_entity_poly.entity_id
_entity_poly.type
_entity_poly.pdbx_seq_one_letter_code
_entity_poly.pdbx_strand_id
1 'polypeptide(L)'
;GEEELIPGQRVAPGQLVMEVPSNLLSPGYYSVLRPEGDTLTNLAFNLDVRESRLLAVAPEKLEGQFTGAPVEVLVWEGIDEFQQQLQALQEGNSYWRLALWLTLLFLGAEIALIRFL
;
A
#
# COMPACT_ATOMS: atom_id res chain seq x y z
N GLY A 1 -20.36 17.10 -18.98
CA GLY A 1 -21.07 16.09 -18.20
C GLY A 1 -22.52 16.51 -18.18
N GLU A 2 -23.43 15.61 -18.55
CA GLU A 2 -24.82 15.89 -18.92
C GLU A 2 -25.79 16.09 -17.73
N GLU A 3 -25.28 16.46 -16.55
CA GLU A 3 -26.10 16.65 -15.35
C GLU A 3 -26.09 18.12 -14.91
N GLU A 4 -27.20 18.81 -15.19
CA GLU A 4 -27.50 20.15 -14.70
C GLU A 4 -28.54 20.03 -13.58
N LEU A 5 -28.26 20.59 -12.41
CA LEU A 5 -29.15 20.55 -11.26
C LEU A 5 -29.28 21.93 -10.62
N ILE A 6 -30.50 22.27 -10.20
CA ILE A 6 -30.78 23.49 -9.45
C ILE A 6 -30.99 23.07 -7.98
N PRO A 7 -30.04 23.34 -7.07
CA PRO A 7 -30.16 22.91 -5.68
C PRO A 7 -31.20 23.75 -4.93
N GLY A 8 -31.79 23.17 -3.89
CA GLY A 8 -32.66 23.91 -2.98
C GLY A 8 -31.84 24.99 -2.28
N GLN A 9 -32.27 26.24 -2.37
CA GLN A 9 -31.58 27.38 -1.75
C GLN A 9 -32.42 27.98 -0.63
N ARG A 10 -31.80 28.24 0.52
CA ARG A 10 -32.40 28.96 1.64
C ARG A 10 -31.51 30.12 2.06
N VAL A 11 -32.14 31.27 2.31
CA VAL A 11 -31.45 32.45 2.82
C VAL A 11 -31.59 32.47 4.33
N ALA A 12 -30.46 32.38 5.03
CA ALA A 12 -30.37 32.63 6.46
C ALA A 12 -29.64 33.97 6.70
N PRO A 13 -29.70 34.57 7.90
CA PRO A 13 -29.10 35.88 8.16
C PRO A 13 -27.61 35.90 7.79
N GLY A 14 -27.26 36.61 6.71
CA GLY A 14 -25.89 36.75 6.22
C GLY A 14 -25.32 35.55 5.44
N GLN A 15 -26.10 34.50 5.16
CA GLN A 15 -25.59 33.32 4.44
C GLN A 15 -26.64 32.73 3.50
N LEU A 16 -26.21 32.36 2.29
CA LEU A 16 -26.96 31.54 1.36
C LEU A 16 -26.57 30.09 1.57
N VAL A 17 -27.51 29.26 1.99
CA VAL A 17 -27.29 27.82 2.17
C VAL A 17 -27.93 27.10 0.99
N MET A 18 -27.12 26.34 0.25
CA MET A 18 -27.56 25.47 -0.84
C MET A 18 -27.52 24.02 -0.37
N GLU A 19 -28.64 23.33 -0.50
CA GLU A 19 -28.75 21.91 -0.20
C GLU A 19 -28.67 21.12 -1.50
N VAL A 20 -27.58 20.35 -1.64
CA VAL A 20 -27.34 19.51 -2.81
C VAL A 20 -27.57 18.05 -2.41
N PRO A 21 -28.60 17.38 -2.93
CA PRO A 21 -28.90 16.00 -2.59
C PRO A 21 -27.84 15.07 -3.21
N SER A 22 -27.18 14.28 -2.36
CA SER A 22 -26.02 13.45 -2.73
C SER A 22 -26.35 12.27 -3.67
N ASN A 23 -27.63 11.95 -3.85
CA ASN A 23 -28.10 10.88 -4.73
C ASN A 23 -28.29 11.32 -6.20
N LEU A 24 -28.28 12.63 -6.47
CA LEU A 24 -28.42 13.19 -7.82
C LEU A 24 -27.08 13.64 -8.41
N LEU A 25 -25.99 13.52 -7.65
CA LEU A 25 -24.65 13.90 -8.07
C LEU A 25 -23.83 12.65 -8.36
N SER A 26 -23.21 12.62 -9.52
CA SER A 26 -22.12 11.70 -9.83
C SER A 26 -20.78 12.24 -9.27
N PRO A 27 -19.79 11.39 -8.94
CA PRO A 27 -18.46 11.86 -8.61
C PRO A 27 -17.84 12.65 -9.76
N GLY A 28 -17.32 13.85 -9.50
CA GLY A 28 -16.78 14.70 -10.55
C GLY A 28 -16.65 16.17 -10.19
N TYR A 29 -16.34 16.97 -11.21
CA TYR A 29 -16.20 18.42 -11.12
C TYR A 29 -17.47 19.09 -11.62
N TYR A 30 -18.01 20.00 -10.81
CA TYR A 30 -19.20 20.77 -11.11
C TYR A 30 -18.89 22.26 -10.99
N SER A 31 -19.44 23.06 -11.90
CA SER A 31 -19.32 24.52 -11.86
C SER A 31 -20.61 25.10 -11.31
N VAL A 32 -20.48 25.99 -10.32
CA VAL A 32 -21.60 26.76 -9.79
C VAL A 32 -21.80 27.96 -10.70
N LEU A 33 -22.94 28.02 -11.37
CA LEU A 33 -23.32 29.12 -12.26
C LEU A 33 -24.27 30.06 -11.54
N ARG A 34 -24.10 31.37 -11.76
CA ARG A 34 -25.11 32.37 -11.43
C ARG A 34 -26.25 32.29 -12.46
N PRO A 35 -27.49 32.72 -12.12
CA PRO A 35 -28.56 32.86 -13.12
C PRO A 35 -28.18 33.63 -14.39
N GLU A 36 -27.22 34.56 -14.30
CA GLU A 36 -26.69 35.36 -15.41
C GLU A 36 -25.70 34.58 -16.32
N GLY A 37 -25.34 33.35 -15.98
CA GLY A 37 -24.42 32.49 -16.74
C GLY A 37 -22.95 32.54 -16.30
N ASP A 38 -22.60 33.47 -15.41
CA ASP A 38 -21.24 33.58 -14.89
C ASP A 38 -20.91 32.42 -13.93
N THR A 39 -19.72 31.84 -14.10
CA THR A 39 -19.20 30.81 -13.19
C THR A 39 -18.73 31.46 -11.89
N LEU A 40 -19.37 31.12 -10.79
CA LEU A 40 -19.02 31.60 -9.46
C LEU A 40 -17.82 30.85 -8.88
N THR A 41 -17.86 29.51 -8.95
CA THR A 41 -16.81 28.64 -8.42
C THR A 41 -16.91 27.23 -8.97
N ASN A 42 -15.87 26.43 -8.79
CA ASN A 42 -15.85 25.02 -9.15
C ASN A 42 -15.79 24.18 -7.88
N LEU A 43 -16.64 23.15 -7.82
CA LEU A 43 -16.73 22.20 -6.71
C LEU A 43 -16.37 20.81 -7.22
N ALA A 44 -15.60 20.07 -6.42
CA ALA A 44 -15.29 18.67 -6.69
C ALA A 44 -16.03 17.80 -5.68
N PHE A 45 -16.88 16.90 -6.18
CA PHE A 45 -17.59 15.93 -5.37
C PHE A 45 -16.94 14.55 -5.50
N ASN A 46 -16.37 14.05 -4.42
CA ASN A 46 -15.87 12.67 -4.32
C ASN A 46 -16.85 11.85 -3.46
N LEU A 47 -17.93 11.37 -4.08
CA LEU A 47 -18.98 10.60 -3.41
C LEU A 47 -18.68 9.09 -3.34
N ASP A 48 -17.51 8.65 -3.79
CA ASP A 48 -17.15 7.24 -3.79
C ASP A 48 -16.61 6.77 -2.43
N VAL A 49 -17.37 5.90 -1.75
CA VAL A 49 -16.97 5.28 -0.48
C VAL A 49 -15.92 4.17 -0.70
N ARG A 50 -15.59 3.83 -1.95
CA ARG A 50 -14.66 2.72 -2.28
C ARG A 50 -13.25 2.94 -1.76
N GLU A 51 -12.75 4.16 -1.64
CA GLU A 51 -11.43 4.40 -1.02
C GLU A 51 -11.40 4.00 0.47
N SER A 52 -12.52 4.14 1.18
CA SER A 52 -12.62 3.80 2.60
C SER A 52 -12.83 2.29 2.84
N ARG A 53 -13.15 1.52 1.80
CA ARG A 53 -13.20 0.05 1.85
C ARG A 53 -11.88 -0.54 1.37
N LEU A 54 -10.91 -0.60 2.29
CA LEU A 54 -9.79 -1.54 2.16
C LEU A 54 -10.32 -2.96 2.33
N LEU A 55 -10.88 -3.53 1.26
CA LEU A 55 -11.10 -4.97 1.18
C LEU A 55 -9.72 -5.61 1.19
N ALA A 56 -9.41 -6.36 2.26
CA ALA A 56 -8.20 -7.14 2.33
C ALA A 56 -8.11 -8.02 1.08
N VAL A 57 -7.04 -7.85 0.32
CA VAL A 57 -6.79 -8.66 -0.87
C VAL A 57 -6.53 -10.08 -0.38
N ALA A 58 -7.30 -11.04 -0.90
CA ALA A 58 -7.14 -12.44 -0.54
C ALA A 58 -5.74 -12.93 -0.96
N PRO A 59 -5.02 -13.68 -0.10
CA PRO A 59 -3.62 -14.04 -0.31
C PRO A 59 -3.39 -14.83 -1.61
N GLU A 60 -4.37 -15.63 -2.05
CA GLU A 60 -4.32 -16.41 -3.30
C GLU A 60 -4.20 -15.49 -4.53
N LYS A 61 -4.70 -14.26 -4.42
CA LYS A 61 -4.63 -13.25 -5.49
C LYS A 61 -3.29 -12.53 -5.51
N LEU A 62 -2.53 -12.55 -4.41
CA LEU A 62 -1.19 -11.97 -4.33
C LEU A 62 -0.16 -12.89 -4.99
N GLU A 63 -0.22 -14.19 -4.74
CA GLU A 63 0.68 -15.17 -5.37
C GLU A 63 0.64 -15.12 -6.90
N GLY A 64 -0.56 -14.96 -7.47
CA GLY A 64 -0.75 -14.85 -8.91
C GLY A 64 -0.32 -13.51 -9.53
N GLN A 65 -0.14 -12.45 -8.74
CA GLN A 65 0.34 -11.14 -9.22
C GLN A 65 1.86 -11.01 -9.15
N PHE A 66 2.50 -11.73 -8.24
CA PHE A 66 3.95 -11.67 -8.03
C PHE A 66 4.70 -12.85 -8.66
N THR A 67 4.05 -13.62 -9.53
CA THR A 67 4.69 -14.68 -10.34
C THR A 67 5.85 -14.11 -11.16
N GLY A 68 7.08 -14.43 -10.76
CA GLY A 68 8.31 -13.99 -11.42
C GLY A 68 9.09 -12.88 -10.71
N ALA A 69 8.55 -12.32 -9.62
CA ALA A 69 9.31 -11.47 -8.71
C ALA A 69 9.88 -12.31 -7.55
N PRO A 70 11.04 -11.97 -6.97
CA PRO A 70 11.57 -12.62 -5.77
C PRO A 70 10.79 -12.16 -4.53
N VAL A 71 9.48 -12.41 -4.53
CA VAL A 71 8.56 -12.05 -3.46
C VAL A 71 8.01 -13.33 -2.87
N GLU A 72 8.23 -13.51 -1.58
CA GLU A 72 7.68 -14.62 -0.80
C GLU A 72 6.45 -14.11 -0.06
N VAL A 73 5.28 -14.69 -0.36
CA VAL A 73 4.03 -14.36 0.32
C VAL A 73 3.91 -15.28 1.53
N LEU A 74 3.95 -14.69 2.72
CA LEU A 74 3.79 -15.40 3.98
C LEU A 74 2.33 -15.31 4.40
N VAL A 75 1.71 -16.47 4.61
CA VAL A 75 0.32 -16.59 5.10
C VAL A 75 0.39 -17.22 6.48
N TRP A 76 -0.14 -16.53 7.49
CA TRP A 76 -0.17 -17.01 8.88
C TRP A 76 -1.56 -16.81 9.47
N GLU A 77 -1.99 -17.75 10.31
CA GLU A 77 -3.28 -17.68 11.01
C GLU A 77 -3.14 -17.07 12.41
N GLY A 78 -1.94 -17.11 13.00
CA GLY A 78 -1.65 -16.60 14.34
C GLY A 78 -0.34 -15.82 14.46
N ILE A 79 -0.25 -14.98 15.50
CA ILE A 79 0.93 -14.13 15.78
C ILE A 79 2.16 -14.99 16.12
N ASP A 80 1.96 -16.13 16.78
CA ASP A 80 3.07 -17.02 17.18
C ASP A 80 3.69 -17.73 15.97
N GLU A 81 2.87 -18.16 15.01
CA GLU A 81 3.33 -18.77 13.75
C GLU A 81 4.10 -17.76 12.90
N PHE A 82 3.63 -16.50 12.86
CA PHE A 82 4.34 -15.41 12.20
C PHE A 82 5.72 -15.17 12.80
N GLN A 83 5.83 -15.13 14.13
CA GLN A 83 7.12 -14.91 14.79
C GLN A 83 8.12 -16.04 14.48
N GLN A 84 7.66 -17.29 14.44
CA GLN A 84 8.51 -18.43 14.11
C GLN A 84 8.98 -18.40 12.64
N GLN A 85 8.08 -18.14 11.69
CA GLN A 85 8.45 -18.01 10.27
C GLN A 85 9.38 -16.82 10.02
N LEU A 86 9.15 -15.69 10.70
CA LEU A 86 10.01 -14.52 10.60
C LEU A 86 11.43 -14.80 11.14
N GLN A 87 11.54 -15.54 12.25
CA GLN A 87 12.84 -15.98 12.77
C GLN A 87 13.55 -16.92 11.78
N ALA A 88 12.83 -17.87 11.17
CA ALA A 88 13.40 -18.78 10.17
C ALA A 88 13.93 -18.06 8.93
N LEU A 89 13.29 -16.97 8.49
CA LEU A 89 13.79 -16.14 7.39
C LEU A 89 15.04 -15.34 7.75
N GLN A 90 15.21 -14.98 9.03
CA GLN A 90 16.40 -14.29 9.54
C GLN A 90 17.58 -15.24 9.78
N GLU A 91 17.32 -16.54 9.95
CA GLU A 91 18.32 -17.60 10.00
C GLU A 91 18.87 -17.91 8.60
N GLY A 92 19.51 -16.91 7.98
CA GLY A 92 20.31 -17.12 6.79
C GLY A 92 21.37 -18.21 7.03
N ASN A 93 21.58 -19.06 6.02
CA ASN A 93 22.49 -20.21 6.09
C ASN A 93 23.82 -19.85 6.77
N SER A 94 24.04 -20.44 7.94
CA SER A 94 25.11 -20.08 8.87
C SER A 94 26.46 -20.66 8.44
N TYR A 95 27.10 -20.07 7.43
CA TYR A 95 28.38 -20.53 6.87
C TYR A 95 29.62 -20.18 7.73
N TRP A 96 29.45 -19.55 8.90
CA TRP A 96 30.56 -19.16 9.77
C TRP A 96 31.45 -20.34 10.18
N ARG A 97 30.86 -21.54 10.32
CA ARG A 97 31.61 -22.76 10.65
C ARG A 97 32.60 -23.13 9.54
N LEU A 98 32.24 -22.94 8.28
CA LEU A 98 33.14 -23.19 7.15
C LEU A 98 34.28 -22.17 7.11
N ALA A 99 33.98 -20.90 7.41
CA ALA A 99 35.01 -19.86 7.49
C ALA A 99 36.07 -20.20 8.56
N LEU A 100 35.65 -20.66 9.74
CA LEU A 100 36.58 -21.10 10.79
C LEU A 100 37.45 -22.28 10.33
N TRP A 101 36.86 -23.32 9.73
CA TRP A 101 37.64 -24.45 9.23
C TRP A 101 38.67 -24.04 8.19
N LEU A 102 38.32 -23.14 7.27
CA LEU A 102 39.26 -22.61 6.28
C LEU A 102 40.39 -21.81 6.94
N THR A 103 40.08 -20.95 7.92
CA THR A 103 41.11 -20.22 8.66
C THR A 103 42.09 -21.17 9.35
N LEU A 104 41.60 -22.20 10.04
CA LEU A 104 42.46 -23.20 10.67
C LEU A 104 43.31 -23.95 9.64
N LEU A 105 42.74 -24.29 8.48
CA LEU A 105 43.45 -24.98 7.41
C LEU A 105 44.59 -24.12 6.85
N PHE A 106 44.33 -22.86 6.52
CA PHE A 106 45.34 -21.94 5.99
C PHE A 106 46.44 -21.66 7.02
N LEU A 107 46.07 -21.46 8.29
CA LEU A 107 47.04 -21.27 9.37
C LEU A 107 47.94 -22.51 9.55
N GLY A 108 47.35 -23.70 9.54
CA GLY A 108 48.09 -24.96 9.62
C GLY A 108 49.00 -25.18 8.41
N ALA A 109 48.52 -24.86 7.22
CA ALA A 109 49.29 -24.94 5.99
C ALA A 109 50.48 -23.97 5.98
N GLU A 110 50.29 -22.74 6.47
CA GLU A 110 51.38 -21.75 6.60
C GLU A 110 52.49 -22.27 7.52
N ILE A 111 52.13 -22.80 8.70
CA ILE A 111 53.09 -23.37 9.65
C ILE A 111 53.85 -24.56 9.02
N ALA A 112 53.14 -25.44 8.31
CA ALA A 112 53.77 -26.56 7.62
C ALA A 112 54.72 -26.08 6.52
N LEU A 113 54.32 -25.08 5.73
CA LEU A 113 55.13 -24.54 4.64
C LEU A 113 56.40 -23.86 5.19
N ILE A 114 56.31 -23.09 6.27
CA ILE A 114 57.48 -22.49 6.94
C ILE A 114 58.41 -23.56 7.53
N ARG A 115 57.88 -24.72 7.97
CA ARG A 115 58.66 -25.74 8.66
C ARG A 115 59.34 -26.74 7.70
N PHE A 116 58.73 -27.01 6.56
CA PHE A 116 59.18 -28.03 5.61
C PHE A 116 59.80 -27.47 4.33
N LEU A 117 59.66 -26.17 4.06
CA LEU A 117 60.33 -25.45 2.96
C LEU A 117 61.47 -24.59 3.52
#